data_AF-E8T680-F1
#
_entry.id   AF-E8T680-F1
#
_cell.length_a   1.000
_cell.length_b   1.000
_cell.length_c   1.000
_cell.angle_alpha   90.00
_cell.angle_beta   90.00
_cell.angle_gamma   90.00
#
_symmetry.space_group_name_H-M   'P 1'
#
loop_
_entity.id
_entity.type
_entity.pdbx_description
1 polymer ?
#
loop_
_entity_poly.entity_id
_entity_poly.type
_entity_poly.pdbx_seq_one_letter_code
_entity_poly.pdbx_strand_id
1 'polypeptide(L)' 'MRKETTSKEAIIEFLERLPEGRRIYYSFGSVMVEVTKEEAIKLLKEEDEGAE' A
#
# COMPACT_ATOMS: atom_id res chain seq x y z
N MET A 1 -5.43 -15.54 -14.79
CA MET A 1 -5.31 -15.03 -13.40
C MET A 1 -6.08 -13.72 -13.34
N ARG A 2 -7.28 -13.71 -12.76
CA ARG A 2 -8.05 -12.46 -12.61
C ARG A 2 -7.29 -11.62 -11.57
N LYS A 3 -6.66 -10.51 -11.99
CA LYS A 3 -6.26 -9.47 -11.04
C LYS A 3 -7.58 -8.87 -10.57
N GLU A 4 -8.06 -9.30 -9.41
CA GLU A 4 -9.08 -8.54 -8.69
C GLU A 4 -8.44 -7.18 -8.39
N THR A 5 -8.86 -6.15 -9.10
CA THR A 5 -8.48 -4.77 -8.79
C THR A 5 -9.16 -4.42 -7.48
N THR A 6 -8.53 -4.75 -6.36
CA THR A 6 -8.93 -4.23 -5.06
C THR A 6 -8.80 -2.71 -5.13
N SER A 7 -9.89 -1.97 -4.89
CA SER A 7 -9.85 -0.50 -4.91
C SER A 7 -8.82 0.01 -3.90
N LYS A 8 -8.13 1.11 -4.23
CA LYS A 8 -7.17 1.76 -3.32
C LYS A 8 -7.80 2.06 -1.95
N GLU A 9 -9.07 2.47 -1.94
CA GLU A 9 -9.82 2.73 -0.71
C GLU A 9 -9.93 1.48 0.17
N ALA A 10 -10.17 0.31 -0.43
CA ALA A 10 -10.25 -0.95 0.30
C ALA A 10 -8.88 -1.38 0.85
N ILE A 11 -7.79 -1.05 0.16
CA ILE A 11 -6.43 -1.29 0.65
C ILE A 11 -6.12 -0.36 1.84
N ILE A 12 -6.49 0.93 1.73
CA ILE A 12 -6.31 1.89 2.83
C ILE A 12 -7.11 1.46 4.06
N GLU A 13 -8.39 1.09 3.88
CA GLU A 13 -9.24 0.60 4.97
C GLU A 13 -8.67 -0.68 5.60
N PHE A 14 -8.12 -1.58 4.79
CA PHE A 14 -7.42 -2.77 5.28
C PHE A 14 -6.19 -2.40 6.13
N LEU A 15 -5.36 -1.46 5.66
CA LEU A 15 -4.18 -1.01 6.39
C LEU A 15 -4.57 -0.36 7.72
N GLU A 16 -5.61 0.46 7.75
CA GLU A 16 -6.11 1.11 8.97
C GLU A 16 -6.56 0.12 10.04
N ARG A 17 -7.16 -1.01 9.61
CA ARG A 17 -7.64 -2.09 10.50
C ARG A 17 -6.54 -3.06 10.94
N LEU A 18 -5.30 -2.93 10.47
CA LEU A 18 -4.21 -3.81 10.89
C LEU A 18 -3.89 -3.62 12.38
N PRO A 19 -3.68 -4.72 13.13
CA PRO A 19 -3.17 -4.65 14.49
C PRO A 19 -1.81 -3.94 14.55
N GLU A 20 -1.51 -3.33 15.70
CA GLU A 20 -0.19 -2.75 15.96
C GLU A 20 0.92 -3.82 15.89
N GLY A 21 2.13 -3.41 15.52
CA GLY A 21 3.30 -4.30 15.41
C GLY A 21 3.36 -5.15 14.12
N ARG A 22 2.45 -4.94 13.17
CA ARG A 22 2.52 -5.57 11.85
C ARG A 22 3.58 -4.89 10.97
N ARG A 23 4.42 -5.70 10.33
CA ARG A 23 5.40 -5.26 9.34
C ARG A 23 4.71 -5.09 7.99
N ILE A 24 4.85 -3.91 7.39
CA ILE A 24 4.26 -3.57 6.10
C ILE A 24 5.42 -3.36 5.12
N TYR A 25 5.24 -3.85 3.89
CA TYR A 25 6.25 -3.73 2.86
C TYR A 25 5.64 -3.12 1.61
N TYR A 26 6.38 -2.19 1.00
CA TYR A 26 6.04 -1.58 -0.27
C TYR A 26 7.02 -2.04 -1.35
N SER A 27 6.50 -2.38 -2.52
CA SER A 27 7.31 -2.84 -3.66
C SER A 27 7.81 -1.65 -4.46
N PHE A 28 9.14 -1.53 -4.60
CA PHE A 28 9.78 -0.57 -5.46
C PHE A 28 10.63 -1.30 -6.49
N GLY A 29 10.08 -1.47 -7.70
CA GLY A 29 10.70 -2.29 -8.75
C GLY A 29 10.87 -3.75 -8.31
N SER A 30 12.13 -4.18 -8.12
CA SER A 30 12.48 -5.54 -7.69
C SER A 30 12.79 -5.68 -6.19
N VAL A 31 12.69 -4.59 -5.42
CA VAL A 31 13.01 -4.56 -3.99
C VAL A 31 11.74 -4.35 -3.17
N MET A 32 11.67 -4.97 -1.99
CA MET A 32 10.67 -4.63 -0.99
C MET A 32 11.31 -3.82 0.13
N VAL A 33 10.67 -2.71 0.48
CA VAL A 33 11.11 -1.84 1.57
C VAL A 33 10.10 -1.91 2.69
N GLU A 34 10.57 -2.11 3.92
CA GLU A 34 9.72 -2.05 5.10
C GLU A 34 9.32 -0.59 5.34
N VAL A 35 8.01 -0.37 5.49
CA VAL A 35 7.41 0.95 5.69
C VAL A 35 6.45 0.90 6.86
N THR A 36 6.22 2.05 7.47
CA THR A 36 5.15 2.22 8.45
C THR A 36 3.78 2.18 7.77
N LYS A 37 2.73 1.98 8.56
CA LYS A 37 1.34 2.04 8.09
C LYS A 37 1.02 3.39 7.44
N GLU A 38 1.48 4.48 8.05
CA GLU A 38 1.25 5.84 7.58
C GLU A 38 1.95 6.10 6.24
N GLU A 39 3.19 5.65 6.09
CA GLU A 39 3.93 5.73 4.83
C GLU A 39 3.27 4.89 3.73
N ALA A 40 2.81 3.68 4.02
CA ALA A 40 2.10 2.86 3.04
C ALA A 40 0.83 3.54 2.53
N ILE A 41 0.04 4.15 3.42
CA ILE A 41 -1.17 4.91 3.03
C ILE A 41 -0.80 6.13 2.19
N LYS A 42 0.28 6.84 2.54
CA LYS A 42 0.77 7.99 1.77
C LYS A 42 1.19 7.56 0.36
N LEU A 43 2.00 6.51 0.24
CA LEU A 43 2.47 5.98 -1.05
C LEU A 43 1.31 5.54 -1.96
N LEU A 44 0.28 4.90 -1.41
CA LEU A 44 -0.91 4.50 -2.16
C LEU A 44 -1.72 5.70 -2.71
N LYS A 45 -1.69 6.83 -2.00
CA LYS A 45 -2.33 8.09 -2.44
C LYS A 45 -1.49 8.80 -3.50
N GLU A 46 -0.17 8.81 -3.36
CA GLU A 46 0.77 9.46 -4.30
C GLU A 46 0.95 8.67 -5.61
N GLU A 47 0.69 7.36 -5.63
CA GLU A 47 0.70 6.54 -6.86
C GLU A 47 -0.28 7.03 -7.96
N ASP A 48 -1.28 7.86 -7.62
CA ASP A 48 -2.14 8.50 -8.62
C ASP A 48 -1.48 9.68 -9.35
N GLU A 49 -0.43 10.29 -8.78
CA GLU A 49 0.19 11.51 -9.34
C GLU A 49 1.37 11.21 -10.28
N GLY A 50 1.85 9.95 -10.33
CA GLY A 50 3.06 9.56 -11.08
C GLY A 50 2.83 8.70 -12.33
N ALA A 51 1.59 8.43 -12.72
CA ALA A 51 1.25 7.67 -13.92
C ALA A 51 0.83 8.61 -15.08
N GLU A 52 1.72 9.50 -15.48
CA GLU A 52 1.68 10.20 -16.79
C GLU A 52 2.63 9.53 -17.80
#